data_AF-A0A7C6A2M3-F1
#
_entry.id   AF-A0A7C6A2M3-F1
#
_cell.length_a   1.000
_cell.length_b   1.000
_cell.length_c   1.000
_cell.angle_alpha   90.00
_cell.angle_beta   90.00
_cell.angle_gamma   90.00
#
_symmetry.space_group_name_H-M   'P 1'
#
loop_
_entity.id
_entity.type
_entity.pdbx_description
1 polymer ?
#
loop_
_entity_poly.entity_id
_entity_poly.type
_entity_poly.pdbx_seq_one_letter_code
_entity_poly.pdbx_strand_id
1 'polypeptide(L)'
;MNATASMPPELGADVLIRAAGALVVDADRARLLAKAFVLASRAQELYGRVSRAPQLRESRARYVALSTKMGVNRLALQCRVIRAILPIDPSTARQLLEQLEMPALPPVACGDPLIPDISEYYDTARLVLAKSGLGDGRTAFLNRLIENIQSPLQLAPVARLLAQSELSGAELKRLVDNYAYALREMRGGDPAFRYAVVSQHLVTEVEALARRCQPDSDLTGALLLALRGFVTSHLSGPACHDSFLPEARREIQAAVVEPYNNRLRLPGELTRDGLPVLEMDEMWPSDADNARLEVQAFWQDNEAQALWSQVAERAADGGDSAEPKLDPAEVAHQVGVWQRPEAMAEEDFFHQKLLLYERLVGTLPAGASRQEVVRMCIAFLGDSPVQGRAPAEWLWHVAALMRDDGVREDVLRAMGESGDVALRSYAELEQRIPLSVSKSAVR
;
A
#
# COMPACT_ATOMS: atom_id res chain seq x y z
N MET A 1 -25.69 -1.12 -13.57
CA MET A 1 -24.48 -0.44 -14.07
C MET A 1 -24.60 1.08 -14.20
N ASN A 2 -25.78 1.68 -14.42
CA ASN A 2 -25.94 3.15 -14.31
C ASN A 2 -25.69 3.71 -12.90
N ALA A 3 -25.70 2.84 -11.88
CA ALA A 3 -25.48 3.15 -10.47
C ALA A 3 -24.04 3.56 -10.12
N THR A 4 -23.03 3.28 -10.96
CA THR A 4 -21.64 3.65 -10.64
C THR A 4 -21.37 5.14 -10.79
N ALA A 5 -22.25 5.87 -11.49
CA ALA A 5 -22.14 7.32 -11.66
C ALA A 5 -22.50 8.11 -10.40
N SER A 6 -23.22 7.51 -9.45
CA SER A 6 -23.58 8.13 -8.17
C SER A 6 -22.63 7.76 -7.03
N MET A 7 -21.60 6.95 -7.29
CA MET A 7 -20.59 6.56 -6.31
C MET A 7 -19.35 7.46 -6.39
N PRO A 8 -18.53 7.51 -5.32
CA PRO A 8 -17.16 7.99 -5.42
C PRO A 8 -16.41 7.29 -6.57
N PRO A 9 -15.58 8.00 -7.36
CA PRO A 9 -14.86 7.43 -8.50
C PRO A 9 -14.06 6.17 -8.17
N GLU A 10 -13.49 6.11 -6.96
CA GLU A 10 -12.74 4.99 -6.40
C GLU A 10 -13.58 3.71 -6.38
N LEU A 11 -14.75 3.80 -5.74
CA LEU A 11 -15.68 2.67 -5.59
C LEU A 11 -16.32 2.31 -6.93
N GLY A 12 -16.73 3.32 -7.71
CA GLY A 12 -17.31 3.10 -9.02
C GLY A 12 -16.35 2.40 -9.97
N ALA A 13 -15.07 2.80 -10.00
CA ALA A 13 -14.05 2.15 -10.83
C ALA A 13 -13.77 0.72 -10.35
N ASP A 14 -13.65 0.50 -9.03
CA ASP A 14 -13.49 -0.84 -8.46
C ASP A 14 -14.64 -1.79 -8.85
N VAL A 15 -15.89 -1.33 -8.72
CA VAL A 15 -17.09 -2.08 -9.12
C VAL A 15 -17.05 -2.43 -10.62
N LEU A 16 -16.66 -1.49 -11.49
CA LEU A 16 -16.55 -1.75 -12.93
C LEU A 16 -15.44 -2.76 -13.26
N ILE A 17 -14.27 -2.66 -12.60
CA ILE A 17 -13.16 -3.61 -12.77
C ILE A 17 -13.61 -5.02 -12.36
N ARG A 18 -14.26 -5.15 -11.20
CA ARG A 18 -14.76 -6.43 -10.70
C ARG A 18 -15.82 -7.01 -11.63
N ALA A 19 -16.80 -6.20 -12.04
CA ALA A 19 -17.84 -6.64 -12.97
C ALA A 19 -17.28 -7.09 -14.32
N ALA A 20 -16.19 -6.48 -14.81
CA ALA A 20 -15.50 -6.93 -16.02
C ALA A 20 -14.90 -8.34 -15.87
N GLY A 21 -14.54 -8.75 -14.66
CA GLY A 21 -14.04 -10.09 -14.36
C GLY A 21 -15.09 -11.21 -14.54
N ALA A 22 -16.39 -10.89 -14.46
CA ALA A 22 -17.47 -11.86 -14.69
C ALA A 22 -17.94 -11.94 -16.15
N LEU A 23 -17.47 -11.05 -17.03
CA LEU A 23 -17.85 -11.07 -18.43
C LEU A 23 -17.03 -12.11 -19.19
N VAL A 24 -17.69 -12.86 -20.08
CA VAL A 24 -17.04 -13.90 -20.91
C VAL A 24 -16.55 -13.32 -22.25
N VAL A 25 -17.20 -12.27 -22.75
CA VAL A 25 -16.89 -11.67 -24.06
C VAL A 25 -15.82 -10.58 -23.89
N ASP A 26 -14.65 -10.81 -24.48
CA ASP A 26 -13.49 -9.90 -24.38
C ASP A 26 -13.77 -8.47 -24.86
N ALA A 27 -14.58 -8.29 -25.91
CA ALA A 27 -14.96 -6.96 -26.37
C ALA A 27 -15.76 -6.17 -25.30
N ASP A 28 -16.66 -6.85 -24.58
CA ASP A 28 -17.43 -6.24 -23.50
C ASP A 28 -16.57 -5.98 -22.26
N ARG A 29 -15.64 -6.91 -21.95
CA ARG A 29 -14.63 -6.73 -20.89
C ARG A 29 -13.79 -5.49 -21.16
N ALA A 30 -13.20 -5.39 -22.34
CA ALA A 30 -12.37 -4.26 -22.74
C ALA A 30 -13.14 -2.93 -22.68
N ARG A 31 -14.38 -2.90 -23.17
CA ARG A 31 -15.24 -1.72 -23.09
C ARG A 31 -15.53 -1.28 -21.65
N LEU A 32 -15.76 -2.22 -20.74
CA LEU A 32 -16.03 -1.92 -19.34
C LEU A 32 -14.76 -1.45 -18.60
N LEU A 33 -13.62 -2.09 -18.89
CA LEU A 33 -12.32 -1.72 -18.36
C LEU A 33 -11.89 -0.33 -18.82
N ALA A 34 -12.13 0.04 -20.09
CA ALA A 34 -11.88 1.40 -20.58
C ALA A 34 -12.66 2.47 -19.81
N LYS A 35 -13.95 2.21 -19.49
CA LYS A 35 -14.75 3.09 -18.63
C LYS A 35 -14.18 3.17 -17.22
N ALA A 36 -13.73 2.05 -16.66
CA ALA A 36 -13.11 2.02 -15.34
C ALA A 36 -11.80 2.82 -15.31
N PHE A 37 -10.97 2.77 -16.35
CA PHE A 37 -9.73 3.55 -16.45
C PHE A 37 -9.98 5.06 -16.37
N VAL A 38 -10.98 5.53 -17.13
CA VAL A 38 -11.37 6.96 -17.15
C VAL A 38 -12.01 7.38 -15.83
N LEU A 39 -12.78 6.51 -15.18
CA LEU A 39 -13.35 6.83 -13.87
C LEU A 39 -12.25 6.85 -12.78
N ALA A 40 -11.33 5.88 -12.83
CA ALA A 40 -10.19 5.78 -11.91
C ALA A 40 -9.30 7.02 -11.92
N SER A 41 -9.13 7.68 -13.07
CA SER A 41 -8.33 8.91 -13.18
C SER A 41 -8.89 10.08 -12.35
N ARG A 42 -10.13 9.96 -11.86
CA ARG A 42 -10.80 10.96 -11.01
C ARG A 42 -10.74 10.61 -9.52
N ALA A 43 -10.12 9.50 -9.13
CA ALA A 43 -9.89 9.18 -7.73
C ALA A 43 -9.06 10.29 -7.04
N GLN A 44 -9.43 10.61 -5.80
CA GLN A 44 -8.87 11.68 -4.99
C GLN A 44 -7.44 11.34 -4.54
N GLU A 45 -7.24 10.13 -4.01
CA GLU A 45 -5.93 9.65 -3.63
C GLU A 45 -5.12 9.22 -4.86
N LEU A 46 -3.92 9.77 -5.01
CA LEU A 46 -3.06 9.48 -6.16
C LEU A 46 -2.41 8.10 -6.06
N TYR A 47 -1.96 7.70 -4.88
CA TYR A 47 -1.22 6.47 -4.61
C TYR A 47 -1.51 5.95 -3.21
N GLY A 48 -1.12 4.70 -2.96
CA GLY A 48 -1.19 4.09 -1.64
C GLY A 48 -0.18 4.68 -0.66
N ARG A 49 -0.37 4.43 0.63
CA ARG A 49 0.55 4.87 1.69
C ARG A 49 0.79 3.74 2.67
N VAL A 50 2.00 3.60 3.16
CA VAL A 50 2.39 2.62 4.19
C VAL A 50 2.81 3.32 5.47
N SER A 51 2.65 2.66 6.61
CA SER A 51 2.97 3.24 7.91
C SER A 51 4.43 3.03 8.29
N ARG A 52 5.07 4.08 8.80
CA ARG A 52 6.38 4.05 9.45
C ARG A 52 6.33 3.60 10.91
N ALA A 53 5.14 3.54 11.49
CA ALA A 53 4.90 3.09 12.86
C ALA A 53 3.91 1.91 12.90
N PRO A 54 4.22 0.76 12.26
CA PRO A 54 3.29 -0.37 12.18
C PRO A 54 2.91 -0.96 13.56
N GLN A 55 3.74 -0.74 14.58
CA GLN A 55 3.49 -1.13 15.97
C GLN A 55 2.31 -0.39 16.61
N LEU A 56 1.94 0.79 16.12
CA LEU A 56 0.82 1.59 16.64
C LEU A 56 -0.49 1.15 15.96
N ARG A 57 -1.04 0.03 16.45
CA ARG A 57 -2.16 -0.70 15.85
C ARG A 57 -3.47 0.11 15.80
N GLU A 58 -3.69 1.01 16.74
CA GLU A 58 -4.92 1.79 16.88
C GLU A 58 -4.59 3.27 16.69
N SER A 59 -4.34 3.64 15.43
CA SER A 59 -3.95 5.01 15.06
C SER A 59 -4.42 5.37 13.66
N ARG A 60 -4.58 6.67 13.39
CA ARG A 60 -4.97 7.21 12.08
C ARG A 60 -4.05 6.70 10.96
N ALA A 61 -2.75 6.84 11.14
CA ALA A 61 -1.75 6.40 10.16
C ALA A 61 -1.84 4.89 9.85
N ARG A 62 -2.19 4.07 10.85
CA ARG A 62 -2.37 2.64 10.64
C ARG A 62 -3.56 2.32 9.73
N TYR A 63 -4.69 3.01 9.88
CA TYR A 63 -5.87 2.77 9.06
C TYR A 63 -5.72 3.28 7.63
N VAL A 64 -5.04 4.40 7.43
CA VAL A 64 -4.62 4.84 6.09
C VAL A 64 -3.70 3.80 5.43
N ALA A 65 -2.77 3.21 6.20
CA ALA A 65 -1.91 2.16 5.66
C ALA A 65 -2.65 0.84 5.37
N LEU A 66 -3.69 0.51 6.15
CA LEU A 66 -4.52 -0.66 5.90
C LEU A 66 -5.41 -0.48 4.67
N SER A 67 -5.99 0.71 4.51
CA SER A 67 -6.88 1.03 3.39
C SER A 67 -6.18 0.98 2.04
N THR A 68 -4.87 1.22 2.01
CA THR A 68 -4.04 1.03 0.81
C THR A 68 -4.18 -0.37 0.20
N LYS A 69 -4.39 -1.40 1.03
CA LYS A 69 -4.63 -2.78 0.56
C LYS A 69 -5.92 -2.93 -0.26
N MET A 70 -6.84 -1.97 -0.20
CA MET A 70 -8.05 -1.98 -1.02
C MET A 70 -7.74 -1.66 -2.49
N GLY A 71 -6.61 -1.03 -2.79
CA GLY A 71 -6.18 -0.77 -4.17
C GLY A 71 -7.19 0.07 -4.95
N VAL A 72 -7.83 1.03 -4.28
CA VAL A 72 -8.83 1.95 -4.86
C VAL A 72 -8.33 3.39 -5.01
N ASN A 73 -7.04 3.64 -4.79
CA ASN A 73 -6.41 4.90 -5.22
C ASN A 73 -6.23 4.93 -6.75
N ARG A 74 -6.00 6.13 -7.31
CA ARG A 74 -5.88 6.37 -8.76
C ARG A 74 -4.88 5.43 -9.43
N LEU A 75 -3.64 5.42 -8.94
CA LEU A 75 -2.55 4.63 -9.50
C LEU A 75 -2.89 3.14 -9.49
N ALA A 76 -3.35 2.61 -8.35
CA ALA A 76 -3.71 1.21 -8.20
C ALA A 76 -4.87 0.80 -9.11
N LEU A 77 -5.94 1.60 -9.21
CA LEU A 77 -7.07 1.31 -10.08
C LEU A 77 -6.69 1.29 -11.56
N GLN A 78 -5.95 2.29 -12.02
CA GLN A 78 -5.47 2.33 -13.41
C GLN A 78 -4.53 1.15 -13.72
N CYS A 79 -3.65 0.80 -12.78
CA CYS A 79 -2.78 -0.38 -12.88
C CYS A 79 -3.59 -1.69 -12.96
N ARG A 80 -4.62 -1.85 -12.12
CA ARG A 80 -5.52 -3.01 -12.14
C ARG A 80 -6.24 -3.14 -13.48
N VAL A 81 -6.69 -2.02 -14.07
CA VAL A 81 -7.26 -2.02 -15.42
C VAL A 81 -6.23 -2.45 -16.47
N ILE A 82 -5.02 -1.88 -16.47
CA ILE A 82 -3.95 -2.25 -17.41
C ILE A 82 -3.67 -3.75 -17.33
N ARG A 83 -3.54 -4.31 -16.12
CA ARG A 83 -3.32 -5.74 -15.91
C ARG A 83 -4.49 -6.61 -16.39
N ALA A 84 -5.72 -6.13 -16.24
CA ALA A 84 -6.92 -6.84 -16.72
C ALA A 84 -7.06 -6.80 -18.25
N ILE A 85 -6.60 -5.72 -18.91
CA ILE A 85 -6.57 -5.59 -20.36
C ILE A 85 -5.42 -6.39 -20.98
N LEU A 86 -4.27 -6.50 -20.28
CA LEU A 86 -3.06 -7.16 -20.78
C LEU A 86 -3.27 -8.55 -21.42
N PRO A 87 -4.06 -9.49 -20.86
CA PRO A 87 -4.32 -10.77 -21.53
C PRO A 87 -5.28 -10.69 -22.72
N ILE A 88 -6.06 -9.60 -22.86
CA ILE A 88 -7.04 -9.39 -23.93
C ILE A 88 -6.39 -8.67 -25.11
N ASP A 89 -5.73 -7.55 -24.82
CA ASP A 89 -5.06 -6.69 -25.80
C ASP A 89 -3.76 -6.11 -25.20
N PRO A 90 -2.61 -6.78 -25.43
CA PRO A 90 -1.33 -6.32 -24.92
C PRO A 90 -0.89 -4.95 -25.46
N SER A 91 -1.33 -4.58 -26.68
CA SER A 91 -1.00 -3.30 -27.29
C SER A 91 -1.73 -2.16 -26.57
N THR A 92 -3.03 -2.34 -26.32
CA THR A 92 -3.82 -1.36 -25.54
C THR A 92 -3.30 -1.25 -24.11
N ALA A 93 -2.96 -2.36 -23.45
CA ALA A 93 -2.38 -2.31 -22.10
C ALA A 93 -1.07 -1.49 -22.06
N ARG A 94 -0.20 -1.63 -23.07
CA ARG A 94 1.00 -0.81 -23.23
C ARG A 94 0.67 0.67 -23.42
N GLN A 95 -0.26 0.99 -24.31
CA GLN A 95 -0.67 2.38 -24.55
C GLN A 95 -1.23 3.04 -23.29
N LEU A 96 -2.05 2.31 -22.53
CA LEU A 96 -2.60 2.81 -21.26
C LEU A 96 -1.50 3.02 -20.20
N LEU A 97 -0.49 2.16 -20.14
CA LEU A 97 0.67 2.36 -19.26
C LEU A 97 1.49 3.57 -19.68
N GLU A 98 1.67 3.81 -20.98
CA GLU A 98 2.36 5.00 -21.50
C GLU A 98 1.57 6.30 -21.24
N GLN A 99 0.25 6.23 -21.17
CA GLN A 99 -0.63 7.35 -20.78
C GLN A 99 -0.73 7.55 -19.27
N LEU A 100 -0.30 6.56 -18.48
CA LEU A 100 -0.36 6.64 -17.02
C LEU A 100 0.74 7.57 -16.51
N GLU A 101 0.36 8.77 -16.10
CA GLU A 101 1.28 9.71 -15.46
C GLU A 101 1.64 9.23 -14.05
N MET A 102 2.94 9.05 -13.80
CA MET A 102 3.44 8.78 -12.45
C MET A 102 3.25 10.03 -11.58
N PRO A 103 2.54 9.95 -10.45
CA PRO A 103 2.37 11.10 -9.57
C PRO A 103 3.72 11.63 -9.05
N ALA A 104 3.80 12.94 -8.83
CA ALA A 104 4.93 13.55 -8.13
C ALA A 104 5.05 12.95 -6.72
N LEU A 105 6.29 12.67 -6.30
CA LEU A 105 6.61 12.11 -4.98
C LEU A 105 7.30 13.19 -4.16
N PRO A 106 6.56 13.98 -3.36
CA PRO A 106 7.17 15.01 -2.53
C PRO A 106 8.10 14.39 -1.47
N PRO A 107 9.11 15.13 -0.98
CA PRO A 107 9.92 14.70 0.15
C PRO A 107 9.03 14.37 1.36
N VAL A 108 9.33 13.25 2.03
CA VAL A 108 8.63 12.83 3.25
C VAL A 108 9.32 13.47 4.45
N ALA A 109 8.56 14.24 5.23
CA ALA A 109 9.05 14.88 6.45
C ALA A 109 9.30 13.85 7.57
N CYS A 110 10.21 14.16 8.48
CA CYS A 110 10.53 13.27 9.59
C CYS A 110 9.33 12.99 10.51
N GLY A 111 8.45 13.98 10.71
CA GLY A 111 7.21 13.83 11.48
C GLY A 111 6.09 13.06 10.76
N ASP A 112 6.16 12.86 9.44
CA ASP A 112 5.09 12.19 8.70
C ASP A 112 5.10 10.68 9.00
N PRO A 113 4.02 10.10 9.54
CA PRO A 113 3.96 8.68 9.84
C PRO A 113 3.71 7.80 8.61
N LEU A 114 3.49 8.38 7.43
CA LEU A 114 3.16 7.68 6.20
C LEU A 114 4.23 7.86 5.11
N ILE A 115 4.42 6.82 4.29
CA ILE A 115 5.30 6.85 3.12
C ILE A 115 4.49 6.47 1.88
N PRO A 116 4.66 7.15 0.74
CA PRO A 116 4.05 6.75 -0.53
C PRO A 116 4.40 5.30 -0.92
N ASP A 117 3.40 4.54 -1.34
CA ASP A 117 3.56 3.21 -1.93
C ASP A 117 3.23 3.26 -3.43
N ILE A 118 4.26 3.01 -4.22
CA ILE A 118 4.25 3.07 -5.68
C ILE A 118 4.47 1.70 -6.33
N SER A 119 4.43 0.63 -5.54
CA SER A 119 4.77 -0.72 -5.99
C SER A 119 3.88 -1.18 -7.15
N GLU A 120 2.60 -0.83 -7.09
CA GLU A 120 1.59 -1.16 -8.11
C GLU A 120 1.96 -0.71 -9.53
N TYR A 121 2.60 0.47 -9.65
CA TYR A 121 3.04 1.01 -10.94
C TYR A 121 4.15 0.15 -11.56
N TYR A 122 5.20 -0.11 -10.79
CA TYR A 122 6.36 -0.86 -11.27
C TYR A 122 6.07 -2.34 -11.47
N ASP A 123 5.22 -2.94 -10.64
CA ASP A 123 4.75 -4.31 -10.85
C ASP A 123 3.92 -4.44 -12.14
N THR A 124 3.10 -3.43 -12.44
CA THR A 124 2.35 -3.37 -13.70
C THR A 124 3.27 -3.17 -14.89
N ALA A 125 4.23 -2.26 -14.79
CA ALA A 125 5.23 -2.03 -15.83
C ALA A 125 6.02 -3.31 -16.14
N ARG A 126 6.41 -4.08 -15.11
CA ARG A 126 7.06 -5.39 -15.25
C ARG A 126 6.23 -6.37 -16.05
N LEU A 127 4.94 -6.50 -15.72
CA LEU A 127 4.03 -7.43 -16.40
C LEU A 127 3.81 -7.03 -17.86
N VAL A 128 3.66 -5.74 -18.14
CA VAL A 128 3.54 -5.22 -19.51
C VAL A 128 4.84 -5.48 -20.28
N LEU A 129 6.01 -5.20 -19.69
CA LEU A 129 7.32 -5.47 -20.32
C LEU A 129 7.50 -6.94 -20.72
N ALA A 130 7.04 -7.86 -19.88
CA ALA A 130 7.12 -9.30 -20.13
C ALA A 130 6.17 -9.79 -21.23
N LYS A 131 5.01 -9.15 -21.42
CA LYS A 131 3.94 -9.66 -22.29
C LYS A 131 3.69 -8.87 -23.58
N SER A 132 4.01 -7.57 -23.61
CA SER A 132 3.60 -6.68 -24.71
C SER A 132 4.50 -6.76 -25.96
N GLY A 133 5.51 -7.62 -25.98
CA GLY A 133 6.36 -7.83 -27.17
C GLY A 133 7.03 -6.54 -27.65
N LEU A 134 7.48 -5.69 -26.71
CA LEU A 134 7.99 -4.33 -26.98
C LEU A 134 9.10 -4.23 -28.04
N GLY A 135 9.76 -5.33 -28.39
CA GLY A 135 10.87 -5.35 -29.36
C GLY A 135 11.86 -4.22 -29.05
N ASP A 136 12.16 -3.42 -30.07
CA ASP A 136 13.08 -2.28 -30.01
C ASP A 136 12.61 -1.14 -29.07
N GLY A 137 11.32 -1.09 -28.73
CA GLY A 137 10.74 -0.09 -27.82
C GLY A 137 11.02 -0.33 -26.33
N ARG A 138 11.51 -1.54 -25.97
CA ARG A 138 11.76 -1.92 -24.57
C ARG A 138 12.78 -1.02 -23.90
N THR A 139 13.90 -0.79 -24.58
CA THR A 139 15.02 0.02 -24.06
C THR A 139 14.60 1.49 -23.90
N ALA A 140 13.85 2.03 -24.85
CA ALA A 140 13.31 3.40 -24.75
C ALA A 140 12.34 3.55 -23.57
N PHE A 141 11.48 2.56 -23.33
CA PHE A 141 10.56 2.56 -22.19
C PHE A 141 11.31 2.52 -20.84
N LEU A 142 12.26 1.60 -20.67
CA LEU A 142 13.06 1.50 -19.45
C LEU A 142 13.89 2.77 -19.22
N ASN A 143 14.44 3.35 -20.27
CA ASN A 143 15.18 4.61 -20.17
C ASN A 143 14.29 5.75 -19.64
N ARG A 144 13.06 5.88 -20.14
CA ARG A 144 12.10 6.86 -19.61
C ARG A 144 11.77 6.62 -18.13
N LEU A 145 11.71 5.36 -17.68
CA LEU A 145 11.51 5.08 -16.26
C LEU A 145 12.68 5.54 -15.40
N ILE A 146 13.92 5.40 -15.89
CA ILE A 146 15.14 5.86 -15.21
C ILE A 146 15.20 7.39 -15.17
N GLU A 147 14.90 8.05 -16.30
CA GLU A 147 14.92 9.51 -16.41
C GLU A 147 13.89 10.20 -15.51
N ASN A 148 12.80 9.50 -15.14
CA ASN A 148 11.74 10.01 -14.27
C ASN A 148 11.87 9.53 -12.81
N ILE A 149 13.03 9.02 -12.40
CA ILE A 149 13.30 8.75 -10.98
C ILE A 149 13.46 10.09 -10.26
N GLN A 150 12.55 10.38 -9.33
CA GLN A 150 12.49 11.60 -8.53
C GLN A 150 12.58 11.35 -7.02
N SER A 151 12.59 10.09 -6.59
CA SER A 151 12.60 9.70 -5.18
C SER A 151 13.37 8.39 -4.95
N PRO A 152 14.01 8.20 -3.77
CA PRO A 152 14.59 6.91 -3.38
C PRO A 152 13.64 5.73 -3.51
N LEU A 153 12.32 5.95 -3.33
CA LEU A 153 11.27 4.93 -3.41
C LEU A 153 11.17 4.24 -4.78
N GLN A 154 11.77 4.83 -5.81
CA GLN A 154 11.76 4.32 -7.19
C GLN A 154 13.03 3.53 -7.53
N LEU A 155 14.10 3.64 -6.75
CA LEU A 155 15.40 3.03 -7.08
C LEU A 155 15.31 1.51 -7.09
N ALA A 156 14.81 0.91 -6.01
CA ALA A 156 14.69 -0.54 -5.87
C ALA A 156 13.81 -1.18 -6.96
N PRO A 157 12.58 -0.68 -7.22
CA PRO A 157 11.76 -1.27 -8.27
C PRO A 157 12.35 -1.09 -9.69
N VAL A 158 13.07 0.00 -9.97
CA VAL A 158 13.75 0.17 -11.26
C VAL A 158 14.94 -0.80 -11.39
N ALA A 159 15.76 -0.97 -10.35
CA ALA A 159 16.83 -1.98 -10.37
C ALA A 159 16.28 -3.39 -10.67
N ARG A 160 15.17 -3.75 -10.02
CA ARG A 160 14.47 -5.01 -10.26
C ARG A 160 14.03 -5.16 -11.72
N LEU A 161 13.42 -4.11 -12.29
CA LEU A 161 13.01 -4.12 -13.70
C LEU A 161 14.18 -4.34 -14.65
N LEU A 162 15.29 -3.63 -14.44
CA LEU A 162 16.50 -3.79 -15.25
C LEU A 162 17.08 -5.20 -15.11
N ALA A 163 17.13 -5.74 -13.90
CA ALA A 163 17.62 -7.08 -13.63
C ALA A 163 16.76 -8.16 -14.30
N GLN A 164 15.45 -7.96 -14.42
CA GLN A 164 14.53 -8.96 -14.96
C GLN A 164 14.21 -8.79 -16.46
N SER A 165 14.67 -7.72 -17.09
CA SER A 165 14.37 -7.43 -18.50
C SER A 165 15.34 -8.11 -19.47
N GLU A 166 14.84 -8.74 -20.52
CA GLU A 166 15.67 -9.24 -21.61
C GLU A 166 16.26 -8.06 -22.41
N LEU A 167 17.57 -7.86 -22.27
CA LEU A 167 18.34 -6.74 -22.82
C LEU A 167 19.64 -7.29 -23.44
N SER A 168 20.05 -6.74 -24.58
CA SER A 168 21.39 -6.98 -25.12
C SER A 168 22.47 -6.35 -24.22
N GLY A 169 23.71 -6.78 -24.36
CA GLY A 169 24.82 -6.24 -23.56
C GLY A 169 24.99 -4.71 -23.70
N ALA A 170 24.81 -4.18 -24.92
CA ALA A 170 24.89 -2.74 -25.18
C ALA A 170 23.72 -1.95 -24.56
N GLU A 171 22.51 -2.51 -24.60
CA GLU A 171 21.33 -1.89 -23.98
C GLU A 171 21.44 -1.91 -22.45
N LEU A 172 21.84 -3.06 -21.88
CA LEU A 172 22.06 -3.21 -20.45
C LEU A 172 23.09 -2.19 -19.97
N LYS A 173 24.24 -2.09 -20.65
CA LYS A 173 25.28 -1.12 -20.30
C LYS A 173 24.73 0.31 -20.25
N ARG A 174 24.02 0.74 -21.30
CA ARG A 174 23.45 2.09 -21.38
C ARG A 174 22.47 2.37 -20.25
N LEU A 175 21.55 1.44 -19.97
CA LEU A 175 20.54 1.60 -18.93
C LEU A 175 21.15 1.58 -17.53
N VAL A 176 22.16 0.72 -17.29
CA VAL A 176 22.88 0.67 -16.01
C VAL A 176 23.70 1.93 -15.79
N ASP A 177 24.35 2.48 -16.82
CA ASP A 177 25.06 3.77 -16.73
C ASP A 177 24.10 4.91 -16.32
N ASN A 178 22.91 4.96 -16.92
CA ASN A 178 21.89 5.96 -16.58
C ASN A 178 21.31 5.75 -15.18
N TYR A 179 21.08 4.50 -14.78
CA TYR A 179 20.60 4.16 -13.44
C TYR A 179 21.65 4.48 -12.35
N ALA A 180 22.93 4.19 -12.62
CA ALA A 180 24.03 4.56 -11.73
C ALA A 180 24.17 6.08 -11.60
N TYR A 181 23.91 6.84 -12.66
CA TYR A 181 23.81 8.30 -12.57
C TYR A 181 22.64 8.73 -11.68
N ALA A 182 21.45 8.17 -11.87
CA ALA A 182 20.29 8.45 -11.02
C ALA A 182 20.56 8.14 -9.53
N LEU A 183 21.25 7.04 -9.21
CA LEU A 183 21.68 6.72 -7.85
C LEU A 183 22.57 7.79 -7.22
N ARG A 184 23.56 8.31 -7.97
CA ARG A 184 24.50 9.33 -7.46
C ARG A 184 23.85 10.69 -7.26
N GLU A 185 22.96 11.07 -8.18
CA GLU A 185 22.25 12.35 -8.10
C GLU A 185 21.05 12.31 -7.16
N MET A 186 20.61 11.11 -6.76
CA MET A 186 19.45 10.99 -5.87
C MET A 186 19.68 11.76 -4.59
N ARG A 187 18.73 12.62 -4.29
CA ARG A 187 18.57 13.29 -3.00
C ARG A 187 17.21 12.86 -2.45
N GLY A 188 17.11 12.78 -1.13
CA GLY A 188 15.86 12.45 -0.49
C GLY A 188 15.98 12.61 1.01
N GLY A 189 14.84 12.74 1.67
CA GLY A 189 14.77 12.68 3.13
C GLY A 189 15.04 11.27 3.63
N ASP A 190 15.50 11.19 4.87
CA ASP A 190 15.74 9.94 5.61
C ASP A 190 14.57 8.93 5.53
N PRO A 191 13.27 9.31 5.62
CA PRO A 191 12.19 8.32 5.56
C PRO A 191 12.14 7.54 4.24
N ALA A 192 12.30 8.24 3.11
CA ALA A 192 12.26 7.62 1.78
C ALA A 192 13.50 6.74 1.55
N PHE A 193 14.68 7.20 2.00
CA PHE A 193 15.91 6.42 1.96
C PHE A 193 15.80 5.12 2.77
N ARG A 194 15.38 5.21 4.03
CA ARG A 194 15.21 4.05 4.91
C ARG A 194 14.25 3.04 4.33
N TYR A 195 13.11 3.50 3.83
CA TYR A 195 12.12 2.62 3.22
C TYR A 195 12.69 1.91 1.97
N ALA A 196 13.42 2.63 1.12
CA ALA A 196 14.04 2.03 -0.06
C ALA A 196 15.06 0.93 0.31
N VAL A 197 15.91 1.15 1.30
CA VAL A 197 16.95 0.18 1.66
C VAL A 197 16.45 -0.97 2.53
N VAL A 198 15.56 -0.70 3.49
CA VAL A 198 15.06 -1.71 4.44
C VAL A 198 13.85 -2.45 3.88
N SER A 199 12.81 -1.73 3.47
CA SER A 199 11.52 -2.33 3.10
C SER A 199 11.43 -2.74 1.63
N GLN A 200 12.07 -1.99 0.72
CA GLN A 200 12.13 -2.35 -0.71
C GLN A 200 13.38 -3.15 -1.08
N HIS A 201 14.28 -3.39 -0.12
CA HIS A 201 15.51 -4.17 -0.28
C HIS A 201 16.42 -3.69 -1.42
N LEU A 202 16.60 -2.37 -1.57
CA LEU A 202 17.39 -1.75 -2.65
C LEU A 202 18.75 -2.44 -2.89
N VAL A 203 19.49 -2.77 -1.84
CA VAL A 203 20.83 -3.38 -1.97
C VAL A 203 20.76 -4.76 -2.65
N THR A 204 19.74 -5.56 -2.31
CA THR A 204 19.50 -6.85 -2.95
C THR A 204 19.08 -6.71 -4.41
N GLU A 205 18.27 -5.71 -4.74
CA GLU A 205 17.86 -5.47 -6.14
C GLU A 205 19.03 -4.97 -7.00
N VAL A 206 19.90 -4.11 -6.44
CA VAL A 206 21.13 -3.66 -7.12
C VAL A 206 22.13 -4.81 -7.26
N GLU A 207 22.22 -5.72 -6.29
CA GLU A 207 23.01 -6.94 -6.43
C GLU A 207 22.55 -7.80 -7.61
N ALA A 208 21.24 -8.02 -7.73
CA ALA A 208 20.69 -8.79 -8.85
C ALA A 208 21.02 -8.13 -10.20
N LEU A 209 20.99 -6.80 -10.27
CA LEU A 209 21.41 -6.05 -11.46
C LEU A 209 22.93 -6.14 -11.71
N ALA A 210 23.75 -6.02 -10.67
CA ALA A 210 25.21 -6.16 -10.74
C ALA A 210 25.63 -7.54 -11.26
N ARG A 211 24.97 -8.61 -10.81
CA ARG A 211 25.21 -9.98 -11.32
C ARG A 211 24.96 -10.11 -12.82
N ARG A 212 24.04 -9.32 -13.37
CA ARG A 212 23.80 -9.29 -14.82
C ARG A 212 24.85 -8.53 -15.61
N CYS A 213 25.58 -7.63 -14.96
CA CYS A 213 26.66 -6.88 -15.58
C CYS A 213 27.95 -7.71 -15.74
N GLN A 214 28.00 -8.96 -15.22
CA GLN A 214 29.25 -9.66 -14.92
C GLN A 214 30.20 -10.16 -16.03
N PRO A 215 29.98 -10.08 -17.36
CA PRO A 215 31.15 -10.09 -18.22
C PRO A 215 31.91 -8.73 -18.18
N ASP A 216 31.25 -7.64 -17.80
CA ASP A 216 31.80 -6.28 -17.70
C ASP A 216 32.05 -5.87 -16.24
N SER A 217 33.29 -6.09 -15.78
CA SER A 217 33.71 -5.73 -14.42
C SER A 217 33.64 -4.24 -14.14
N ASP A 218 33.81 -3.41 -15.17
CA ASP A 218 33.93 -1.96 -15.02
C ASP A 218 32.53 -1.37 -14.83
N LEU A 219 31.55 -1.85 -15.61
CA LEU A 219 30.14 -1.53 -15.42
C LEU A 219 29.65 -1.97 -14.03
N THR A 220 30.00 -3.19 -13.62
CA THR A 220 29.64 -3.73 -12.30
C THR A 220 30.23 -2.87 -11.18
N GLY A 221 31.52 -2.52 -11.27
CA GLY A 221 32.20 -1.65 -10.32
C GLY A 221 31.57 -0.26 -10.25
N ALA A 222 31.25 0.35 -11.40
CA ALA A 222 30.63 1.67 -11.47
C ALA A 222 29.24 1.71 -10.81
N LEU A 223 28.41 0.67 -11.03
CA LEU A 223 27.09 0.53 -10.40
C LEU A 223 27.22 0.42 -8.87
N LEU A 224 28.12 -0.43 -8.38
CA LEU A 224 28.30 -0.64 -6.95
C LEU A 224 28.94 0.57 -6.25
N LEU A 225 29.83 1.31 -6.92
CA LEU A 225 30.33 2.60 -6.44
C LEU A 225 29.22 3.64 -6.34
N ALA A 226 28.30 3.68 -7.31
CA ALA A 226 27.13 4.56 -7.25
C ALA A 226 26.22 4.22 -6.06
N LEU A 227 25.93 2.93 -5.83
CA LEU A 227 25.18 2.48 -4.65
C LEU A 227 25.89 2.89 -3.35
N ARG A 228 27.21 2.69 -3.26
CA ARG A 228 27.98 3.08 -2.08
C ARG A 228 27.86 4.58 -1.82
N GLY A 229 28.04 5.41 -2.86
CA GLY A 229 27.91 6.86 -2.76
C GLY A 229 26.51 7.29 -2.28
N PHE A 230 25.46 6.69 -2.84
CA PHE A 230 24.09 6.90 -2.42
C PHE A 230 23.89 6.59 -0.92
N VAL A 231 24.31 5.40 -0.47
CA VAL A 231 24.19 4.97 0.93
C VAL A 231 24.98 5.88 1.87
N THR A 232 26.26 6.13 1.57
CA THR A 232 27.11 6.97 2.42
C THR A 232 26.52 8.36 2.55
N SER A 233 26.08 8.99 1.45
CA SER A 233 25.54 10.35 1.49
C SER A 233 24.26 10.50 2.33
N HIS A 234 23.40 9.49 2.34
CA HIS A 234 22.15 9.55 3.13
C HIS A 234 22.39 9.17 4.59
N LEU A 235 23.27 8.22 4.88
CA LEU A 235 23.63 7.90 6.26
C LEU A 235 24.40 9.04 6.93
N SER A 236 25.31 9.72 6.22
CA SER A 236 26.06 10.85 6.78
C SER A 236 25.27 12.16 6.80
N GLY A 237 24.04 12.17 6.26
CA GLY A 237 23.20 13.36 6.14
C GLY A 237 22.27 13.56 7.34
N PRO A 238 21.38 14.58 7.29
CA PRO A 238 20.34 14.78 8.29
C PRO A 238 19.43 13.56 8.37
N ALA A 239 19.22 13.05 9.59
CA ALA A 239 18.36 11.90 9.83
C ALA A 239 17.25 12.21 10.82
N CYS A 240 16.14 11.47 10.72
CA CYS A 240 15.02 11.61 11.61
C CYS A 240 15.35 11.05 13.00
N HIS A 241 14.69 11.56 14.04
CA HIS A 241 14.89 11.09 15.42
C HIS A 241 14.76 9.57 15.58
N ASP A 242 13.84 8.92 14.86
CA ASP A 242 13.65 7.46 14.88
C ASP A 242 14.84 6.69 14.29
N SER A 243 15.66 7.33 13.45
CA SER A 243 16.90 6.73 12.94
C SER A 243 17.94 6.49 14.01
N PHE A 244 17.92 7.24 15.12
CA PHE A 244 18.89 7.10 16.22
C PHE A 244 18.55 5.97 17.20
N LEU A 245 17.45 5.24 16.98
CA LEU A 245 17.07 4.10 17.82
C LEU A 245 17.99 2.88 17.57
N PRO A 246 18.30 2.06 18.60
CA PRO A 246 19.12 0.86 18.42
C PRO A 246 18.56 -0.13 17.39
N GLU A 247 17.24 -0.25 17.30
CA GLU A 247 16.53 -1.08 16.32
C GLU A 247 16.82 -0.57 14.90
N ALA A 248 16.70 0.73 14.70
CA ALA A 248 16.94 1.38 13.42
C ALA A 248 18.38 1.16 12.92
N ARG A 249 19.36 1.17 13.83
CA ARG A 249 20.76 0.86 13.49
C ARG A 249 20.98 -0.60 13.11
N ARG A 250 20.35 -1.54 13.83
CA ARG A 250 20.39 -2.97 13.50
C ARG A 250 19.78 -3.27 12.14
N GLU A 251 18.66 -2.61 11.80
CA GLU A 251 18.03 -2.75 10.50
C GLU A 251 18.95 -2.32 9.34
N ILE A 252 19.59 -1.15 9.44
CA ILE A 252 20.53 -0.68 8.40
C ILE A 252 21.75 -1.60 8.33
N GLN A 253 22.26 -2.08 9.47
CA GLN A 253 23.38 -3.02 9.48
C GLN A 253 23.05 -4.27 8.67
N ALA A 254 21.90 -4.89 8.95
CA ALA A 254 21.47 -6.13 8.29
C ALA A 254 21.03 -5.92 6.83
N ALA A 255 20.36 -4.81 6.52
CA ALA A 255 19.80 -4.55 5.18
C ALA A 255 20.83 -3.95 4.21
N VAL A 256 21.86 -3.26 4.72
CA VAL A 256 22.78 -2.47 3.89
C VAL A 256 24.22 -2.90 4.07
N VAL A 257 24.76 -2.75 5.28
CA VAL A 257 26.21 -2.86 5.53
C VAL A 257 26.69 -4.29 5.34
N GLU A 258 26.02 -5.28 5.95
CA GLU A 258 26.39 -6.68 5.83
C GLU A 258 26.29 -7.20 4.39
N PRO A 259 25.15 -7.03 3.68
CA PRO A 259 25.04 -7.35 2.26
C PRO A 259 26.18 -6.77 1.41
N TYR A 260 26.43 -5.47 1.55
CA TYR A 260 27.43 -4.80 0.75
C TYR A 260 28.85 -5.29 1.07
N ASN A 261 29.22 -5.36 2.35
CA ASN A 261 30.58 -5.70 2.77
C ASN A 261 30.94 -7.17 2.55
N ASN A 262 29.96 -8.07 2.65
CA ASN A 262 30.20 -9.51 2.59
C ASN A 262 29.95 -10.12 1.20
N ARG A 263 29.19 -9.44 0.33
CA ARG A 263 28.81 -10.00 -0.98
C ARG A 263 29.14 -9.09 -2.15
N LEU A 264 28.98 -7.77 -2.01
CA LEU A 264 29.07 -6.86 -3.17
C LEU A 264 30.48 -6.35 -3.42
N ARG A 265 31.21 -6.00 -2.36
CA ARG A 265 32.52 -5.33 -2.50
C ARG A 265 33.69 -6.28 -2.85
N LEU A 266 33.54 -7.59 -2.66
CA LEU A 266 34.68 -8.50 -2.64
C LEU A 266 35.22 -8.74 -4.06
N PRO A 267 36.55 -8.71 -4.26
CA PRO A 267 37.18 -9.13 -5.51
C PRO A 267 36.82 -10.57 -5.87
N GLY A 268 36.55 -10.84 -7.14
CA GLY A 268 36.21 -12.19 -7.64
C GLY A 268 34.75 -12.61 -7.43
N GLU A 269 34.02 -11.97 -6.50
CA GLU A 269 32.57 -12.16 -6.35
C GLU A 269 31.79 -11.33 -7.37
N LEU A 270 32.04 -10.01 -7.40
CA LEU A 270 31.41 -9.07 -8.35
C LEU A 270 32.38 -8.06 -8.99
N THR A 271 33.53 -7.77 -8.36
CA THR A 271 34.47 -6.74 -8.84
C THR A 271 35.89 -7.27 -9.00
N ARG A 272 36.77 -6.50 -9.65
CA ARG A 272 38.20 -6.86 -9.81
C ARG A 272 39.10 -6.29 -8.71
N ASP A 273 38.91 -5.02 -8.38
CA ASP A 273 39.86 -4.28 -7.52
C ASP A 273 39.40 -4.14 -6.06
N GLY A 274 38.23 -4.69 -5.73
CA GLY A 274 37.62 -4.56 -4.41
C GLY A 274 37.09 -3.14 -4.17
N LEU A 275 35.91 -3.05 -3.54
CA LEU A 275 35.31 -1.74 -3.22
C LEU A 275 35.59 -1.34 -1.78
N PRO A 276 35.63 -0.03 -1.47
CA PRO A 276 35.77 0.43 -0.10
C PRO A 276 34.60 -0.07 0.75
N VAL A 277 34.91 -0.45 1.98
CA VAL A 277 33.94 -0.88 3.00
C VAL A 277 32.94 0.23 3.33
N LEU A 278 31.77 -0.20 3.78
CA LEU A 278 30.82 0.63 4.51
C LEU A 278 31.08 0.44 6.00
N GLU A 279 31.64 1.46 6.66
CA GLU A 279 31.86 1.48 8.11
C GLU A 279 30.70 2.22 8.79
N MET A 280 29.89 1.49 9.56
CA MET A 280 28.65 2.05 10.12
C MET A 280 28.93 3.25 11.05
N ASP A 281 29.97 3.16 11.87
CA ASP A 281 30.31 4.20 12.86
C ASP A 281 30.80 5.50 12.22
N GLU A 282 31.39 5.44 11.02
CA GLU A 282 31.90 6.62 10.32
C GLU A 282 30.81 7.33 9.51
N MET A 283 29.76 6.61 9.15
CA MET A 283 28.67 7.11 8.32
C MET A 283 27.42 7.44 9.12
N TRP A 284 27.35 7.10 10.40
CA TRP A 284 26.11 7.29 11.17
C TRP A 284 25.78 8.78 11.31
N PRO A 285 24.51 9.19 11.17
CA PRO A 285 24.13 10.60 11.23
C PRO A 285 24.63 11.26 12.52
N SER A 286 25.25 12.43 12.39
CA SER A 286 25.62 13.27 13.54
C SER A 286 24.53 14.28 13.90
N ASP A 287 23.68 14.63 12.93
CA ASP A 287 22.64 15.65 13.05
C ASP A 287 21.25 15.00 13.00
N ALA A 288 20.48 15.19 14.07
CA ALA A 288 19.12 14.71 14.20
C ALA A 288 18.11 15.83 13.94
N ASP A 289 17.15 15.57 13.04
CA ASP A 289 15.86 16.26 13.09
C ASP A 289 15.07 15.71 14.29
N ASN A 290 14.81 16.57 15.26
CA ASN A 290 14.11 16.20 16.49
C ASN A 290 12.59 16.07 16.32
N ALA A 291 12.05 16.26 15.11
CA ALA A 291 10.65 15.98 14.82
C ALA A 291 10.32 14.51 15.13
N ARG A 292 9.32 14.32 15.99
CA ARG A 292 8.75 13.00 16.30
C ARG A 292 7.64 12.68 15.31
N LEU A 293 7.41 11.38 15.07
CA LEU A 293 6.27 10.95 14.27
C LEU A 293 4.96 11.48 14.86
N GLU A 294 4.20 12.20 14.05
CA GLU A 294 2.90 12.75 14.38
C GLU A 294 1.85 11.65 14.25
N VAL A 295 1.75 10.80 15.27
CA VAL A 295 0.79 9.70 15.29
C VAL A 295 -0.40 10.05 16.17
N GLN A 296 -1.56 10.17 15.54
CA GLN A 296 -2.82 10.30 16.24
C GLN A 296 -3.31 8.91 16.69
N ALA A 297 -3.07 8.59 17.96
CA ALA A 297 -3.59 7.40 18.59
C ALA A 297 -5.10 7.51 18.80
N PHE A 298 -5.80 6.38 18.72
CA PHE A 298 -7.21 6.30 19.04
C PHE A 298 -7.44 6.23 20.56
N TRP A 299 -8.71 6.29 20.98
CA TRP A 299 -9.16 6.11 22.37
C TRP A 299 -8.60 7.14 23.35
N GLN A 300 -8.29 8.34 22.86
CA GLN A 300 -7.85 9.47 23.70
C GLN A 300 -9.03 10.21 24.35
N ASP A 301 -10.25 9.99 23.85
CA ASP A 301 -11.48 10.53 24.42
C ASP A 301 -12.04 9.61 25.51
N ASN A 302 -12.58 10.20 26.59
CA ASN A 302 -13.07 9.45 27.74
C ASN A 302 -14.28 8.56 27.41
N GLU A 303 -15.21 9.03 26.57
CA GLU A 303 -16.39 8.26 26.17
C GLU A 303 -15.97 7.11 25.24
N ALA A 304 -15.08 7.39 24.29
CA ALA A 304 -14.48 6.36 23.44
C ALA A 304 -13.78 5.27 24.26
N GLN A 305 -13.00 5.66 25.28
CA GLN A 305 -12.29 4.74 26.16
C GLN A 305 -13.27 3.91 27.01
N ALA A 306 -14.33 4.52 27.53
CA ALA A 306 -15.37 3.82 28.29
C ALA A 306 -16.08 2.76 27.43
N LEU A 307 -16.51 3.12 26.23
CA LEU A 307 -17.13 2.18 25.28
C LEU A 307 -16.19 1.05 24.89
N TRP A 308 -14.92 1.37 24.60
CA TRP A 308 -13.91 0.37 24.30
C TRP A 308 -13.73 -0.63 25.45
N SER A 309 -13.74 -0.14 26.68
CA SER A 309 -13.57 -0.97 27.88
C SER A 309 -14.77 -1.90 28.07
N GLN A 310 -16.00 -1.42 27.89
CA GLN A 310 -17.21 -2.24 27.91
C GLN A 310 -17.20 -3.35 26.85
N VAL A 311 -16.82 -3.03 25.62
CA VAL A 311 -16.71 -4.03 24.53
C VAL A 311 -15.58 -5.03 24.81
N ALA A 312 -14.47 -4.58 25.40
CA ALA A 312 -13.36 -5.46 25.78
C ALA A 312 -13.72 -6.41 26.93
N GLU A 313 -14.41 -5.94 27.97
CA GLU A 313 -14.91 -6.76 29.08
C GLU A 313 -15.83 -7.87 28.56
N ARG A 314 -16.75 -7.52 27.66
CA ARG A 314 -17.63 -8.51 27.03
C ARG A 314 -16.87 -9.56 26.23
N ALA A 315 -15.86 -9.14 25.47
CA ALA A 315 -15.02 -10.08 24.72
C ALA A 315 -14.25 -11.05 25.64
N ALA A 316 -13.90 -10.60 26.86
CA ALA A 316 -13.22 -11.42 27.86
C ALA A 316 -14.14 -12.40 28.61
N ASP A 317 -15.41 -12.02 28.84
CA ASP A 317 -16.38 -12.86 29.55
C ASP A 317 -16.80 -14.11 28.77
N GLY A 318 -16.47 -14.21 27.47
CA GLY A 318 -16.86 -15.30 26.58
C GLY A 318 -18.35 -15.22 26.24
N GLY A 319 -18.70 -15.18 24.96
CA GLY A 319 -20.07 -14.96 24.48
C GLY A 319 -21.14 -15.95 24.97
N ASP A 320 -20.74 -17.02 25.67
CA ASP A 320 -21.57 -18.10 26.23
C ASP A 320 -21.73 -18.06 27.77
N SER A 321 -21.32 -17.00 28.45
CA SER A 321 -21.63 -16.84 29.88
C SER A 321 -23.15 -16.85 30.11
N ALA A 322 -23.62 -17.68 31.05
CA ALA A 322 -25.05 -17.86 31.32
C ALA A 322 -25.74 -16.58 31.83
N GLU A 323 -24.96 -15.64 32.36
CA GLU A 323 -25.37 -14.28 32.74
C GLU A 323 -24.31 -13.28 32.24
N PRO A 324 -24.44 -12.77 31.00
CA PRO A 324 -23.53 -11.74 30.53
C PRO A 324 -23.72 -10.47 31.36
N LYS A 325 -22.62 -9.88 31.84
CA LYS A 325 -22.65 -8.64 32.65
C LYS A 325 -23.24 -7.44 31.92
N LEU A 326 -23.13 -7.43 30.58
CA LEU A 326 -23.61 -6.35 29.71
C LEU A 326 -24.41 -6.94 28.55
N ASP A 327 -25.63 -6.42 28.34
CA ASP A 327 -26.48 -6.77 27.21
C ASP A 327 -25.86 -6.25 25.89
N PRO A 328 -25.59 -7.13 24.90
CA PRO A 328 -25.13 -6.72 23.58
C PRO A 328 -25.91 -5.59 22.93
N ALA A 329 -27.25 -5.62 23.04
CA ALA A 329 -28.11 -4.67 22.39
C ALA A 329 -27.97 -3.28 23.02
N GLU A 330 -27.80 -3.24 24.35
CA GLU A 330 -27.54 -2.02 25.09
C GLU A 330 -26.17 -1.43 24.71
N VAL A 331 -25.11 -2.24 24.68
CA VAL A 331 -23.78 -1.76 24.27
C VAL A 331 -23.80 -1.29 22.81
N ALA A 332 -24.47 -2.02 21.91
CA ALA A 332 -24.62 -1.60 20.51
C ALA A 332 -25.40 -0.27 20.38
N HIS A 333 -26.42 -0.07 21.22
CA HIS A 333 -27.17 1.17 21.28
C HIS A 333 -26.31 2.33 21.76
N GLN A 334 -25.52 2.14 22.82
CA GLN A 334 -24.57 3.13 23.33
C GLN A 334 -23.55 3.52 22.25
N VAL A 335 -22.96 2.55 21.55
CA VAL A 335 -22.09 2.82 20.39
C VAL A 335 -22.84 3.58 19.30
N GLY A 336 -24.11 3.23 19.05
CA GLY A 336 -24.96 3.87 18.05
C GLY A 336 -25.24 5.34 18.34
N VAL A 337 -25.57 5.67 19.59
CA VAL A 337 -25.88 7.06 19.99
C VAL A 337 -24.63 7.89 20.27
N TRP A 338 -23.46 7.27 20.46
CA TRP A 338 -22.18 7.97 20.62
C TRP A 338 -21.96 8.95 19.45
N GLN A 339 -21.74 10.22 19.79
CA GLN A 339 -21.55 11.32 18.85
C GLN A 339 -20.08 11.69 18.76
N ARG A 340 -19.67 12.18 17.59
CA ARG A 340 -18.29 12.66 17.37
C ARG A 340 -17.98 13.86 18.27
N PRO A 341 -16.94 13.79 19.11
CA PRO A 341 -16.44 14.98 19.80
C PRO A 341 -15.94 16.02 18.78
N GLU A 342 -16.18 17.31 19.04
CA GLU A 342 -15.82 18.40 18.10
C GLU A 342 -14.33 18.39 17.72
N ALA A 343 -13.47 18.08 18.69
CA ALA A 343 -12.01 18.02 18.53
C ALA A 343 -11.50 16.76 17.77
N MET A 344 -12.36 15.76 17.53
CA MET A 344 -12.00 14.52 16.84
C MET A 344 -12.28 14.65 15.34
N ALA A 345 -11.33 14.25 14.48
CA ALA A 345 -11.58 14.24 13.04
C ALA A 345 -12.68 13.23 12.69
N GLU A 346 -13.42 13.50 11.61
CA GLU A 346 -14.52 12.66 11.14
C GLU A 346 -14.07 11.23 10.87
N GLU A 347 -12.90 11.08 10.25
CA GLU A 347 -12.36 9.79 9.88
C GLU A 347 -11.87 8.99 11.10
N ASP A 348 -11.31 9.65 12.13
CA ASP A 348 -10.91 8.97 13.38
C ASP A 348 -12.11 8.44 14.16
N PHE A 349 -13.19 9.24 14.21
CA PHE A 349 -14.44 8.84 14.83
C PHE A 349 -15.06 7.66 14.09
N PHE A 350 -15.08 7.72 12.75
CA PHE A 350 -15.55 6.64 11.90
C PHE A 350 -14.81 5.33 12.17
N HIS A 351 -13.48 5.35 12.22
CA HIS A 351 -12.69 4.16 12.53
C HIS A 351 -12.96 3.62 13.93
N GLN A 352 -12.97 4.47 14.96
CA GLN A 352 -13.20 4.04 16.34
C GLN A 352 -14.59 3.43 16.51
N LYS A 353 -15.63 4.05 15.94
CA LYS A 353 -17.00 3.54 16.00
C LYS A 353 -17.15 2.20 15.28
N LEU A 354 -16.52 2.04 14.13
CA LEU A 354 -16.51 0.76 13.41
C LEU A 354 -15.72 -0.33 14.13
N LEU A 355 -14.62 0.00 14.80
CA LEU A 355 -13.89 -0.96 15.62
C LEU A 355 -14.73 -1.49 16.79
N LEU A 356 -15.52 -0.63 17.41
CA LEU A 356 -16.47 -1.03 18.46
C LEU A 356 -17.52 -2.00 17.89
N TYR A 357 -18.11 -1.69 16.73
CA TYR A 357 -19.06 -2.58 16.07
C TYR A 357 -18.44 -3.91 15.64
N GLU A 358 -17.29 -3.89 14.94
CA GLU A 358 -16.59 -5.10 14.49
C GLU A 358 -16.27 -6.03 15.66
N ARG A 359 -15.75 -5.47 16.75
CA ARG A 359 -15.43 -6.23 17.94
C ARG A 359 -16.69 -6.77 18.61
N LEU A 360 -17.76 -5.97 18.72
CA LEU A 360 -19.02 -6.42 19.29
C LEU A 360 -19.64 -7.57 18.48
N VAL A 361 -19.72 -7.43 17.16
CA VAL A 361 -20.22 -8.47 16.25
C VAL A 361 -19.45 -9.78 16.42
N GLY A 362 -18.12 -9.72 16.54
CA GLY A 362 -17.27 -10.89 16.75
C GLY A 362 -17.49 -11.61 18.09
N THR A 363 -18.18 -10.99 19.05
CA THR A 363 -18.52 -11.63 20.36
C THR A 363 -19.90 -12.28 20.39
N LEU A 364 -20.71 -12.12 19.33
CA LEU A 364 -22.11 -12.55 19.36
C LEU A 364 -22.32 -13.88 18.62
N PRO A 365 -23.08 -14.82 19.21
CA PRO A 365 -23.49 -16.03 18.50
C PRO A 365 -24.44 -15.68 17.35
N ALA A 366 -24.62 -16.62 16.43
CA ALA A 366 -25.59 -16.47 15.36
C ALA A 366 -27.02 -16.31 15.92
N GLY A 367 -27.73 -15.29 15.45
CA GLY A 367 -29.09 -15.00 15.88
C GLY A 367 -29.52 -13.55 15.70
N ALA A 368 -30.70 -13.23 16.23
CA ALA A 368 -31.33 -11.92 16.07
C ALA A 368 -30.48 -10.75 16.60
N SER A 369 -29.83 -10.92 17.76
CA SER A 369 -28.99 -9.86 18.34
C SER A 369 -27.79 -9.53 17.44
N ARG A 370 -27.12 -10.54 16.89
CA ARG A 370 -26.01 -10.32 15.95
C ARG A 370 -26.49 -9.64 14.67
N GLN A 371 -27.61 -10.07 14.12
CA GLN A 371 -28.22 -9.45 12.94
C GLN A 371 -28.57 -7.98 13.19
N GLU A 372 -29.07 -7.65 14.38
CA GLU A 372 -29.37 -6.26 14.74
C GLU A 372 -28.10 -5.40 14.81
N VAL A 373 -27.06 -5.85 15.50
CA VAL A 373 -25.78 -5.10 15.56
C VAL A 373 -25.16 -4.94 14.17
N VAL A 374 -25.22 -5.97 13.32
CA VAL A 374 -24.78 -5.88 11.93
C VAL A 374 -25.60 -4.83 11.17
N ARG A 375 -26.93 -4.79 11.31
CA ARG A 375 -27.77 -3.76 10.68
C ARG A 375 -27.39 -2.35 11.13
N MET A 376 -27.17 -2.15 12.43
CA MET A 376 -26.72 -0.84 12.96
C MET A 376 -25.36 -0.42 12.39
N CYS A 377 -24.41 -1.36 12.30
CA CYS A 377 -23.11 -1.14 11.70
C CYS A 377 -23.20 -0.77 10.21
N ILE A 378 -24.00 -1.51 9.44
CA ILE A 378 -24.21 -1.25 8.01
C ILE A 378 -24.96 0.08 7.77
N ALA A 379 -25.92 0.43 8.64
CA ALA A 379 -26.57 1.74 8.60
C ALA A 379 -25.56 2.87 8.83
N PHE A 380 -24.70 2.75 9.84
CA PHE A 380 -23.64 3.73 10.09
C PHE A 380 -22.66 3.86 8.91
N LEU A 381 -22.28 2.74 8.28
CA LEU A 381 -21.46 2.74 7.06
C LEU A 381 -22.16 3.47 5.90
N GLY A 382 -23.45 3.24 5.71
CA GLY A 382 -24.24 3.83 4.62
C GLY A 382 -24.45 5.34 4.79
N ASP A 383 -24.58 5.82 6.02
CA ASP A 383 -24.81 7.24 6.33
C ASP A 383 -23.50 8.04 6.48
N SER A 384 -22.34 7.37 6.50
CA SER A 384 -21.06 8.03 6.80
C SER A 384 -20.54 8.89 5.64
N PRO A 385 -20.17 10.16 5.88
CA PRO A 385 -19.52 11.00 4.88
C PRO A 385 -18.12 10.51 4.49
N VAL A 386 -17.51 9.60 5.27
CA VAL A 386 -16.20 9.02 4.99
C VAL A 386 -16.22 8.22 3.69
N GLN A 387 -17.38 7.68 3.27
CA GLN A 387 -17.51 7.04 1.96
C GLN A 387 -17.07 7.97 0.82
N GLY A 388 -17.41 9.26 0.90
CA GLY A 388 -17.03 10.27 -0.10
C GLY A 388 -15.66 10.92 0.14
N ARG A 389 -15.22 11.04 1.40
CA ARG A 389 -13.97 11.73 1.79
C ARG A 389 -12.74 10.83 1.76
N ALA A 390 -12.88 9.59 2.22
CA ALA A 390 -11.82 8.58 2.23
C ALA A 390 -12.38 7.21 1.83
N PRO A 391 -12.74 7.02 0.54
CA PRO A 391 -13.43 5.82 0.07
C PRO A 391 -12.65 4.52 0.33
N ALA A 392 -11.31 4.58 0.28
CA ALA A 392 -10.46 3.43 0.60
C ALA A 392 -10.60 2.98 2.06
N GLU A 393 -10.68 3.95 2.97
CA GLU A 393 -10.82 3.71 4.42
C GLU A 393 -12.20 3.19 4.76
N TRP A 394 -13.22 3.72 4.09
CA TRP A 394 -14.57 3.17 4.17
C TRP A 394 -14.63 1.72 3.67
N LEU A 395 -14.05 1.46 2.49
CA LEU A 395 -14.05 0.12 1.88
C LEU A 395 -13.26 -0.89 2.72
N TRP A 396 -12.22 -0.46 3.42
CA TRP A 396 -11.47 -1.31 4.34
C TRP A 396 -12.38 -1.96 5.39
N HIS A 397 -13.28 -1.19 6.01
CA HIS A 397 -14.21 -1.71 7.03
C HIS A 397 -15.29 -2.60 6.43
N VAL A 398 -15.82 -2.25 5.26
CA VAL A 398 -16.73 -3.14 4.51
C VAL A 398 -16.04 -4.49 4.26
N ALA A 399 -14.80 -4.46 3.77
CA ALA A 399 -14.00 -5.68 3.56
C ALA A 399 -13.65 -6.40 4.86
N ALA A 400 -13.43 -5.71 5.98
CA ALA A 400 -13.14 -6.30 7.27
C ALA A 400 -14.32 -7.10 7.82
N LEU A 401 -15.54 -6.55 7.77
CA LEU A 401 -16.77 -7.24 8.18
C LEU A 401 -17.04 -8.50 7.36
N MET A 402 -16.68 -8.49 6.08
CA MET A 402 -16.89 -9.64 5.18
C MET A 402 -15.83 -10.75 5.31
N ARG A 403 -14.77 -10.57 6.10
CA ARG A 403 -13.69 -11.57 6.28
C ARG A 403 -14.07 -12.71 7.21
N ASP A 404 -14.95 -12.44 8.17
CA ASP A 404 -15.39 -13.46 9.11
C ASP A 404 -16.55 -14.25 8.50
N ASP A 405 -16.23 -15.50 8.12
CA ASP A 405 -17.15 -16.45 7.50
C ASP A 405 -18.40 -16.69 8.39
N GLY A 406 -18.29 -16.51 9.72
CA GLY A 406 -19.38 -16.69 10.67
C GLY A 406 -20.45 -15.59 10.64
N VAL A 407 -20.13 -14.40 10.13
CA VAL A 407 -21.05 -13.23 10.04
C VAL A 407 -21.30 -12.75 8.63
N ARG A 408 -20.57 -13.28 7.64
CA ARG A 408 -20.62 -12.87 6.24
C ARG A 408 -22.03 -12.85 5.64
N GLU A 409 -22.86 -13.85 5.90
CA GLU A 409 -24.24 -13.88 5.37
C GLU A 409 -25.13 -12.76 5.92
N ASP A 410 -25.02 -12.48 7.22
CA ASP A 410 -25.78 -11.39 7.87
C ASP A 410 -25.32 -10.03 7.33
N VAL A 411 -24.01 -9.86 7.12
CA VAL A 411 -23.41 -8.66 6.51
C VAL A 411 -23.91 -8.47 5.07
N LEU A 412 -23.84 -9.50 4.23
CA LEU A 412 -24.29 -9.42 2.84
C LEU A 412 -25.78 -9.11 2.72
N ARG A 413 -26.61 -9.69 3.61
CA ARG A 413 -28.04 -9.41 3.67
C ARG A 413 -28.28 -7.94 4.02
N ALA A 414 -27.68 -7.45 5.10
CA ALA A 414 -27.83 -6.07 5.53
C ALA A 414 -27.31 -5.07 4.47
N MET A 415 -26.20 -5.37 3.79
CA MET A 415 -25.69 -4.55 2.69
C MET A 415 -26.65 -4.53 1.49
N GLY A 416 -27.27 -5.66 1.15
CA GLY A 416 -28.26 -5.76 0.06
C GLY A 416 -29.57 -5.01 0.35
N GLU A 417 -29.95 -4.92 1.62
CA GLU A 417 -31.13 -4.18 2.10
C GLU A 417 -30.85 -2.68 2.31
N SER A 418 -29.59 -2.27 2.29
CA SER A 418 -29.18 -0.88 2.52
C SER A 418 -29.72 0.09 1.45
N GLY A 419 -30.04 1.32 1.86
CA GLY A 419 -30.35 2.41 0.94
C GLY A 419 -29.14 2.89 0.13
N ASP A 420 -27.93 2.64 0.64
CA ASP A 420 -26.68 3.04 0.01
C ASP A 420 -26.39 2.21 -1.26
N VAL A 421 -26.00 2.91 -2.33
CA VAL A 421 -25.80 2.30 -3.64
C VAL A 421 -24.49 1.50 -3.69
N ALA A 422 -23.44 1.94 -2.98
CA ALA A 422 -22.16 1.24 -2.96
C ALA A 422 -22.27 -0.08 -2.19
N LEU A 423 -22.84 -0.07 -0.99
CA LEU A 423 -23.06 -1.27 -0.17
C LEU A 423 -23.83 -2.34 -0.93
N ARG A 424 -24.95 -1.97 -1.58
CA ARG A 424 -25.71 -2.92 -2.42
C ARG A 424 -24.89 -3.47 -3.59
N SER A 425 -24.12 -2.60 -4.26
CA SER A 425 -23.29 -3.03 -5.39
C SER A 425 -22.17 -3.98 -4.96
N TYR A 426 -21.56 -3.75 -3.79
CA TYR A 426 -20.59 -4.68 -3.21
C TYR A 426 -21.25 -6.00 -2.80
N ALA A 427 -22.45 -5.98 -2.20
CA ALA A 427 -23.18 -7.20 -1.85
C ALA A 427 -23.51 -8.05 -3.09
N GLU A 428 -24.00 -7.43 -4.17
CA GLU A 428 -24.27 -8.11 -5.45
C GLU A 428 -23.01 -8.70 -6.06
N LEU A 429 -21.89 -7.97 -6.00
CA LEU A 429 -20.61 -8.45 -6.53
C LEU A 429 -20.07 -9.60 -5.71
N GLU A 430 -20.12 -9.58 -4.38
CA GLU A 430 -19.65 -10.68 -3.53
C GLU A 430 -20.38 -12.00 -3.80
N GLN A 431 -21.68 -11.93 -4.12
CA GLN A 431 -22.47 -13.13 -4.46
C GLN A 431 -22.03 -13.75 -5.80
N ARG A 432 -21.45 -12.96 -6.70
CA ARG A 432 -21.06 -13.40 -8.06
C ARG A 432 -19.56 -13.66 -8.21
N ILE A 433 -18.75 -12.86 -7.53
CA ILE A 433 -17.29 -12.81 -7.57
C ILE A 433 -16.81 -12.43 -6.16
N PRO A 434 -16.63 -13.40 -5.25
CA PRO A 434 -16.17 -13.12 -3.89
C PRO A 434 -14.84 -12.36 -3.90
N LEU A 435 -14.67 -11.36 -3.02
CA LEU A 435 -13.37 -10.75 -2.77
C LEU A 435 -12.41 -11.84 -2.30
N SER A 436 -11.30 -12.03 -3.02
CA SER A 436 -10.16 -12.80 -2.53
C SER A 436 -9.44 -11.98 -1.46
N VAL A 437 -10.01 -11.86 -0.26
CA VAL A 437 -9.29 -11.27 0.85
C VAL A 437 -8.33 -12.33 1.38
N SER A 438 -7.04 -12.18 1.07
CA SER A 438 -6.03 -13.10 1.59
C SER A 438 -6.07 -13.11 3.13
N LYS A 439 -6.31 -14.29 3.72
CA LYS A 439 -6.33 -14.49 5.19
C LYS A 439 -4.98 -14.19 5.88
N SER A 440 -3.89 -13.95 5.12
CA SER A 440 -2.53 -13.82 5.65
C SER A 440 -2.03 -12.40 5.97
N ALA A 441 -2.83 -11.35 5.77
CA ALA A 441 -2.30 -9.98 5.82
C ALA A 441 -2.32 -9.28 7.21
N VAL A 442 -2.57 -10.01 8.31
CA VAL A 442 -2.75 -9.45 9.67
C VAL A 442 -2.11 -10.32 10.78
N ARG A 443 -0.90 -10.84 10.57
CA ARG A 443 -0.03 -11.15 11.72
C ARG A 443 1.00 -10.04 11.88
#